data_AF-X6NXA6-F1
#
_entry.id   AF-X6NXA6-F1
#
_cell.length_a   1.000
_cell.length_b   1.000
_cell.length_c   1.000
_cell.angle_alpha   90.00
_cell.angle_beta   90.00
_cell.angle_gamma   90.00
#
_symmetry.space_group_name_H-M   'P 1'
#
loop_
_entity.id
_entity.type
_entity.pdbx_description
1 polymer ?
#
loop_
_entity_poly.entity_id
_entity_poly.type
_entity_poly.pdbx_seq_one_letter_code
_entity_poly.pdbx_strand_id
1 'polypeptide(L)'
;MKQANEEVAKDEVKNEVTSLSLEQSCFNKDWILRLYQEEYIKHFICLICKQIANNPMEIECPQHASMDESLISGEHCLKLFLKDNNNSCPIQPHDNCQYSRNNVVRRQIGDLTVICIRQFEQELKTAHETEGEGETPGLIKCDFKGKLKDLNTHLTNECRLNLVNCWFESFGCNHTCFKHNLNNHLIENMKLHFDLVTRLLQSMKQEIQLKDKYIIEKDNQIKQMERNFQQELLKYRVDIETIKKDFNEKEKHILSNHDKLVKLLEEKNAKLTQNYEQLLQKSNQHKEEEKN
;
A
#
# COMPACT_ATOMS: atom_id res chain seq x y z
N MET A 1 -2.12 7.73 27.10
CA MET A 1 -0.87 8.36 26.63
C MET A 1 0.12 7.26 26.27
N LYS A 2 0.53 7.25 24.99
CA LYS A 2 1.73 6.65 24.36
C LYS A 2 1.97 5.14 24.56
N GLN A 3 1.43 4.37 23.61
CA GLN A 3 2.10 3.19 23.05
C GLN A 3 3.24 3.68 22.13
N ALA A 4 4.41 3.06 22.21
CA ALA A 4 5.51 3.25 21.26
C ALA A 4 5.68 1.95 20.47
N ASN A 5 5.31 2.01 19.18
CA ASN A 5 5.70 1.04 18.17
C ASN A 5 7.17 1.29 17.84
N GLU A 6 8.03 0.29 18.03
CA GLU A 6 9.33 0.22 17.36
C GLU A 6 9.12 -0.51 16.04
N GLU A 7 8.91 0.28 14.98
CA GLU A 7 9.04 -0.18 13.60
C GLU A 7 10.52 -0.36 13.27
N VAL A 8 10.96 -1.61 13.13
CA VAL A 8 12.26 -1.92 12.52
C VAL A 8 12.11 -1.76 11.02
N ALA A 9 12.42 -0.56 10.53
CA ALA A 9 12.67 -0.29 9.12
C ALA A 9 13.91 -1.10 8.69
N LYS A 10 13.70 -2.15 7.88
CA LYS A 10 14.78 -2.79 7.13
C LYS A 10 14.90 -2.08 5.79
N ASP A 11 16.03 -1.40 5.63
CA ASP A 11 16.49 -0.84 4.36
C ASP A 11 16.50 -1.93 3.27
N GLU A 12 15.53 -1.86 2.38
CA GLU A 12 15.63 -2.43 1.05
C GLU A 12 16.62 -1.58 0.26
N VAL A 13 17.88 -1.99 0.23
CA VAL A 13 18.85 -1.51 -0.78
C VAL A 13 18.36 -2.02 -2.13
N LYS A 14 17.47 -1.24 -2.75
CA LYS A 14 17.03 -1.44 -4.13
C LYS A 14 18.24 -1.26 -5.04
N ASN A 15 18.85 -2.37 -5.45
CA ASN A 15 19.74 -2.43 -6.61
C ASN A 15 18.97 -2.34 -7.95
N GLU A 16 17.92 -1.53 -8.01
CA GLU A 16 17.30 -1.03 -9.27
C GLU A 16 18.02 0.22 -9.81
N VAL A 17 19.08 0.67 -9.14
CA VAL A 17 19.69 2.00 -9.34
C VAL A 17 20.51 2.13 -10.64
N THR A 18 20.76 1.05 -11.39
CA THR A 18 21.61 1.13 -12.60
C THR A 18 20.87 1.11 -13.92
N SER A 19 19.62 0.62 -14.00
CA SER A 19 18.83 0.68 -15.25
C SER A 19 18.09 2.02 -15.40
N LEU A 20 17.61 2.59 -14.29
CA LEU A 20 16.93 3.89 -14.28
C LEU A 20 17.88 5.08 -14.54
N SER A 21 19.19 4.94 -14.25
CA SER A 21 20.14 6.06 -14.36
C SER A 21 20.49 6.42 -15.80
N LEU A 22 20.61 5.44 -16.70
CA LEU A 22 20.98 5.69 -18.10
C LEU A 22 19.87 6.37 -18.90
N GLU A 23 18.61 6.11 -18.55
CA GLU A 23 17.46 6.63 -19.28
C GLU A 23 17.15 8.10 -18.97
N GLN A 24 17.56 8.57 -17.78
CA GLN A 24 17.15 9.90 -17.29
C GLN A 24 18.32 10.88 -17.12
N SER A 25 19.51 10.41 -16.75
CA SER A 25 20.67 11.30 -16.55
C SER A 25 21.47 11.54 -17.83
N CYS A 26 22.23 12.64 -17.86
CA CYS A 26 23.25 12.89 -18.87
C CYS A 26 24.42 11.89 -18.75
N PHE A 27 25.08 11.58 -19.85
CA PHE A 27 26.13 10.56 -19.89
C PHE A 27 27.46 11.09 -19.38
N ASN A 28 28.18 10.28 -18.61
CA ASN A 28 29.51 10.62 -18.11
C ASN A 28 30.44 11.04 -19.26
N LYS A 29 30.97 12.26 -19.20
CA LYS A 29 31.88 12.83 -20.21
C LYS A 29 33.18 12.04 -20.32
N ASP A 30 33.75 11.60 -19.21
CA ASP A 30 35.02 10.87 -19.16
C ASP A 30 34.92 9.52 -19.86
N TRP A 31 33.73 8.90 -19.84
CA TRP A 31 33.45 7.68 -20.58
C TRP A 31 33.53 7.89 -22.09
N ILE A 32 33.01 9.01 -22.60
CA ILE A 32 33.06 9.35 -24.03
C ILE A 32 34.47 9.80 -24.44
N LEU A 33 35.18 10.53 -23.58
CA LEU A 33 36.56 10.98 -23.82
C LEU A 33 37.56 9.83 -24.01
N ARG A 34 37.21 8.60 -23.62
CA ARG A 34 38.03 7.41 -23.94
C ARG A 34 38.22 7.19 -25.45
N LEU A 35 37.28 7.65 -26.27
CA LEU A 35 37.29 7.43 -27.72
C LEU A 35 37.33 8.73 -28.54
N TYR A 36 37.15 9.89 -27.90
CA TYR A 36 37.05 11.18 -28.57
C TYR A 36 37.88 12.25 -27.86
N GLN A 37 38.39 13.21 -28.63
CA GLN A 37 38.97 14.43 -28.08
C GLN A 37 37.89 15.36 -27.55
N GLU A 38 38.26 16.22 -26.59
CA GLU A 38 37.32 17.12 -25.92
C GLU A 38 36.66 18.11 -26.90
N GLU A 39 37.41 18.56 -27.90
CA GLU A 39 36.93 19.51 -28.91
C GLU A 39 35.80 18.94 -29.76
N TYR A 40 35.75 17.62 -29.93
CA TYR A 40 34.72 16.92 -30.70
C TYR A 40 33.39 16.86 -29.94
N ILE A 41 33.44 16.75 -28.61
CA ILE A 41 32.27 16.57 -27.76
C ILE A 41 31.80 17.85 -27.09
N LYS A 42 32.54 18.96 -27.22
CA LYS A 42 32.23 20.24 -26.55
C LYS A 42 30.80 20.73 -26.82
N HIS A 43 30.30 20.53 -28.03
CA HIS A 43 28.95 20.91 -28.45
C HIS A 43 27.85 19.95 -27.97
N PHE A 44 28.21 18.90 -27.24
CA PHE A 44 27.29 17.91 -26.67
C PHE A 44 27.20 18.02 -25.14
N ILE A 45 27.90 18.98 -24.53
CA ILE A 45 27.94 19.15 -23.08
C ILE A 45 26.67 19.87 -22.59
N CYS A 46 25.97 19.25 -21.64
CA CYS A 46 24.85 19.84 -20.92
C CYS A 46 25.33 21.04 -20.09
N LEU A 47 24.69 22.20 -20.30
CA LEU A 47 25.02 23.43 -19.56
C LEU A 47 24.85 23.31 -18.04
N ILE A 48 23.95 22.46 -17.58
CA ILE A 48 23.59 22.33 -16.16
C ILE A 48 24.55 21.40 -15.41
N CYS A 49 24.66 20.14 -15.85
CA CYS A 49 25.46 19.12 -15.13
C CYS A 49 26.88 18.93 -15.69
N LYS A 50 27.23 19.61 -16.79
CA LYS A 50 28.54 19.54 -17.47
C LYS A 50 28.93 18.15 -18.00
N GLN A 51 27.96 17.24 -18.10
CA GLN A 51 28.06 15.90 -18.70
C GLN A 51 27.53 15.91 -20.15
N ILE A 52 27.65 14.81 -20.90
CA ILE A 52 27.10 14.74 -22.26
C ILE A 52 25.57 14.67 -22.21
N ALA A 53 24.91 15.61 -22.87
CA ALA A 53 23.47 15.79 -22.80
C ALA A 53 22.71 14.54 -23.28
N ASN A 54 21.91 13.95 -22.38
CA ASN A 54 20.94 12.92 -22.73
C ASN A 54 19.61 13.58 -23.11
N ASN A 55 19.07 13.22 -24.27
CA ASN A 55 17.91 13.87 -24.89
C ASN A 55 18.07 15.41 -24.89
N PRO A 56 19.02 15.95 -25.68
CA PRO A 56 19.37 17.36 -25.64
C PRO A 56 18.18 18.26 -26.02
N MET A 57 17.97 19.29 -25.20
CA MET A 57 17.08 20.41 -25.41
C MET A 57 17.94 21.64 -25.68
N GLU A 58 17.61 22.41 -26.70
CA GLU A 58 18.27 23.65 -27.06
C GLU A 58 17.50 24.83 -26.48
N ILE A 59 18.22 25.76 -25.85
CA ILE A 59 17.65 26.98 -25.29
C ILE A 59 17.60 28.03 -26.39
N GLU A 60 16.41 28.56 -26.64
CA GLU A 60 16.10 29.45 -27.76
C GLU A 60 15.63 30.83 -27.27
N CYS A 61 15.97 31.19 -26.03
CA CYS A 61 15.60 32.47 -25.45
C CYS A 61 16.15 33.64 -26.30
N PRO A 62 15.33 34.65 -26.67
CA PRO A 62 15.78 35.82 -27.42
C PRO A 62 16.97 36.56 -26.77
N GLN A 63 17.05 36.51 -25.43
CA GLN A 63 18.14 37.06 -24.62
C GLN A 63 19.51 36.45 -24.96
N HIS A 64 19.54 35.27 -25.58
CA HIS A 64 20.75 34.51 -25.89
C HIS A 64 20.96 34.30 -27.39
N ALA A 65 20.17 34.96 -28.25
CA ALA A 65 20.23 34.79 -29.70
C ALA A 65 21.56 35.22 -30.35
N SER A 66 22.37 36.00 -29.64
CA SER A 66 23.69 36.46 -30.10
C SER A 66 24.85 35.59 -29.63
N MET A 67 24.57 34.53 -28.86
CA MET A 67 25.60 33.59 -28.44
C MET A 67 25.90 32.60 -29.57
N ASP A 68 27.16 32.55 -30.00
CA ASP A 68 27.64 31.59 -31.01
C ASP A 68 27.84 30.17 -30.44
N GLU A 69 27.60 29.97 -29.14
CA GLU A 69 27.81 28.70 -28.45
C GLU A 69 26.56 27.81 -28.48
N SER A 70 26.76 26.49 -28.42
CA SER A 70 25.66 25.53 -28.36
C SER A 70 25.02 25.55 -26.98
N LEU A 71 23.80 26.08 -26.89
CA LEU A 71 23.07 26.24 -25.64
C LEU A 71 22.20 25.03 -25.31
N ILE A 72 22.83 23.88 -25.11
CA ILE A 72 22.12 22.61 -24.90
C ILE A 72 22.09 22.17 -23.43
N SER A 73 20.98 21.55 -23.03
CA SER A 73 20.83 20.90 -21.73
C SER A 73 20.17 19.54 -21.91
N GLY A 74 20.51 18.56 -21.07
CA GLY A 74 19.75 17.31 -21.04
C GLY A 74 18.31 17.57 -20.61
N GLU A 75 17.33 16.91 -21.25
CA GLU A 75 15.90 17.15 -21.01
C GLU A 75 15.52 17.04 -19.53
N HIS A 76 16.03 16.01 -18.84
CA HIS A 76 15.77 15.81 -17.42
C HIS A 76 16.42 16.89 -16.55
N CYS A 77 17.69 17.24 -16.83
CA CYS A 77 18.40 18.30 -16.11
C CYS A 77 17.67 19.65 -16.23
N LEU A 78 17.22 20.00 -17.44
CA LEU A 78 16.50 21.23 -17.68
C LEU A 78 15.15 21.26 -16.94
N LYS A 79 14.39 20.16 -17.01
CA LYS A 79 13.10 20.04 -16.30
C LYS A 79 13.26 20.18 -14.78
N LEU A 80 14.26 19.52 -14.19
CA LEU A 80 14.53 19.65 -12.76
C LEU A 80 14.96 21.07 -12.40
N PHE A 81 15.88 21.66 -13.16
CA PHE A 81 16.36 23.02 -12.91
C PHE A 81 15.22 24.04 -12.93
N LEU A 82 14.35 24.01 -13.96
CA LEU A 82 13.23 24.93 -14.07
C LEU A 82 12.24 24.77 -12.90
N LYS A 83 11.96 23.54 -12.48
CA LYS A 83 11.11 23.26 -11.33
C LYS A 83 11.66 23.87 -10.04
N ASP A 84 12.96 23.76 -9.81
CA ASP A 84 13.61 24.18 -8.56
C ASP A 84 13.95 25.68 -8.54
N ASN A 85 13.94 26.36 -9.70
CA ASN A 85 14.35 27.75 -9.86
C ASN A 85 13.22 28.65 -10.42
N ASN A 86 11.96 28.36 -10.09
CA ASN A 86 10.79 29.17 -10.50
C ASN A 86 10.73 29.44 -12.02
N ASN A 87 11.06 28.45 -12.85
CA ASN A 87 11.16 28.56 -14.31
C ASN A 87 12.17 29.59 -14.84
N SER A 88 13.15 29.99 -14.01
CA SER A 88 14.23 30.88 -14.43
C SER A 88 15.19 30.16 -15.38
N CYS A 89 15.67 30.87 -16.41
CA CYS A 89 16.59 30.32 -17.40
C CYS A 89 17.96 29.94 -16.79
N PRO A 90 18.55 28.78 -17.16
CA PRO A 90 19.83 28.31 -16.60
C PRO A 90 21.06 29.06 -17.10
N ILE A 91 20.93 29.92 -18.12
CA ILE A 91 22.04 30.74 -18.66
C ILE A 91 22.14 32.06 -17.89
N GLN A 92 21.01 32.78 -17.81
CA GLN A 92 20.90 34.04 -17.07
C GLN A 92 19.49 34.19 -16.52
N PRO A 93 19.29 34.75 -15.31
CA PRO A 93 17.98 34.89 -14.71
C PRO A 93 17.04 35.75 -15.56
N HIS A 94 16.02 35.11 -16.12
CA HIS A 94 14.84 35.73 -16.72
C HIS A 94 13.70 34.71 -16.72
N ASP A 95 12.47 35.21 -16.77
CA ASP A 95 11.27 34.36 -16.82
C ASP A 95 11.04 33.79 -18.23
N ASN A 96 10.17 32.77 -18.31
CA ASN A 96 9.69 32.19 -19.56
C ASN A 96 10.82 31.66 -20.46
N CYS A 97 11.70 30.81 -19.89
CA CYS A 97 12.74 30.12 -20.64
C CYS A 97 12.14 29.35 -21.84
N GLN A 98 12.59 29.69 -23.06
CA GLN A 98 12.17 29.02 -24.29
C GLN A 98 13.19 27.94 -24.64
N TYR A 99 12.70 26.75 -24.95
CA TYR A 99 13.56 25.64 -25.33
C TYR A 99 12.82 24.65 -26.22
N SER A 100 13.54 24.01 -27.13
CA SER A 100 13.00 23.04 -28.06
C SER A 100 13.87 21.77 -28.11
N ARG A 101 13.32 20.69 -28.66
CA ARG A 101 14.07 19.45 -28.82
C ARG A 101 14.95 19.53 -30.06
N ASN A 102 16.27 19.46 -29.87
CA ASN A 102 17.21 19.41 -30.99
C ASN A 102 17.42 17.97 -31.48
N ASN A 103 16.66 17.57 -32.50
CA ASN A 103 16.73 16.23 -33.08
C ASN A 103 18.03 15.96 -33.86
N VAL A 104 18.75 16.99 -34.29
CA VAL A 104 20.03 16.84 -35.02
C VAL A 104 21.12 16.46 -34.02
N VAL A 105 21.28 17.24 -32.95
CA VAL A 105 22.23 16.97 -31.87
C VAL A 105 21.90 15.64 -31.20
N ARG A 106 20.62 15.32 -30.99
CA ARG A 106 20.21 14.01 -30.46
C ARG A 106 20.68 12.84 -31.32
N ARG A 107 20.60 12.95 -32.65
CA ARG A 107 21.12 11.91 -33.57
C ARG A 107 22.64 11.83 -33.52
N GLN A 108 23.32 12.98 -33.53
CA GLN A 108 24.78 13.04 -33.45
C GLN A 108 25.32 12.40 -32.16
N ILE A 109 24.72 12.74 -31.01
CA ILE A 109 25.02 12.11 -29.72
C ILE A 109 24.74 10.60 -29.78
N GLY A 110 23.59 10.20 -30.34
CA GLY A 110 23.24 8.79 -30.50
C GLY A 110 24.18 7.99 -31.41
N ASP A 111 24.85 8.64 -32.37
CA ASP A 111 25.82 8.03 -33.27
C ASP A 111 27.26 8.03 -32.72
N LEU A 112 27.52 8.63 -31.55
CA LEU A 112 28.80 8.51 -30.86
C LEU A 112 29.13 7.03 -30.61
N THR A 113 30.34 6.64 -30.94
CA THR A 113 30.87 5.30 -30.64
C THR A 113 31.28 5.25 -29.18
N VAL A 114 30.75 4.30 -28.44
CA VAL A 114 31.03 4.11 -27.01
C VAL A 114 31.47 2.69 -26.75
N ILE A 115 32.25 2.51 -25.68
CA ILE A 115 32.51 1.19 -25.10
C ILE A 115 31.40 0.83 -24.11
N CYS A 116 31.28 -0.43 -23.72
CA CYS A 116 30.33 -0.84 -22.67
C CYS A 116 30.52 0.00 -21.40
N ILE A 117 29.45 0.66 -20.91
CA ILE A 117 29.54 1.46 -19.68
C ILE A 117 29.93 0.62 -18.46
N ARG A 118 29.46 -0.63 -18.38
CA ARG A 118 29.83 -1.56 -17.30
C ARG A 118 31.31 -1.95 -17.35
N GLN A 119 31.88 -2.07 -18.55
CA GLN A 119 33.32 -2.31 -18.72
C GLN A 119 34.12 -1.10 -18.25
N PHE A 120 33.70 0.11 -18.64
CA PHE A 120 34.32 1.36 -18.19
C PHE A 120 34.30 1.50 -16.66
N GLU A 121 33.16 1.26 -16.02
CA GLU A 121 33.02 1.30 -14.57
C GLU A 121 33.90 0.25 -13.86
N GLN A 122 34.02 -0.95 -14.43
CA GLN A 122 34.89 -2.00 -13.90
C GLN A 122 36.37 -1.60 -13.99
N GLU A 123 36.80 -1.02 -15.12
CA GLU A 123 38.16 -0.53 -15.32
C GLU A 123 38.52 0.59 -14.34
N LEU A 124 37.60 1.52 -14.08
CA LEU A 124 37.78 2.58 -13.08
C LEU A 124 38.02 2.00 -11.68
N LYS A 125 37.28 0.95 -11.30
CA LYS A 125 37.46 0.30 -10.00
C LYS A 125 38.81 -0.41 -9.89
N THR A 126 39.22 -1.14 -10.94
CA THR A 126 40.52 -1.84 -10.94
C THR A 126 41.73 -0.91 -10.97
N ALA A 127 41.60 0.30 -11.56
CA ALA A 127 42.69 1.26 -11.60
C ALA A 127 43.11 1.78 -10.20
N HIS A 128 42.26 1.63 -9.20
CA HIS A 128 42.55 1.99 -7.80
C HIS A 128 43.13 0.84 -6.97
N GLU A 129 43.20 -0.39 -7.49
CA GLU A 129 43.54 -1.59 -6.71
C GLU A 129 44.86 -2.28 -7.13
N THR A 130 45.51 -1.90 -8.24
CA THR A 130 46.72 -2.59 -8.73
C THR A 130 47.86 -1.67 -9.18
N GLU A 131 48.69 -1.26 -8.22
CA GLU A 131 50.15 -1.09 -8.40
C GLU A 131 50.91 -2.43 -8.14
N GLY A 132 50.21 -3.57 -8.12
CA GLY A 132 50.80 -4.89 -7.94
C GLY A 132 50.80 -5.69 -9.24
N GLU A 133 51.99 -5.92 -9.81
CA GLU A 133 52.21 -6.81 -10.93
C GLU A 133 51.73 -8.24 -10.61
N GLY A 134 50.67 -8.66 -11.30
CA GLY A 134 50.19 -10.03 -11.31
C GLY A 134 49.01 -10.09 -12.25
N GLU A 135 49.11 -10.88 -13.33
CA GLU A 135 47.99 -11.15 -14.24
C GLU A 135 46.81 -11.68 -13.43
N THR A 136 45.82 -10.83 -13.13
CA THR A 136 44.58 -11.24 -12.48
C THR A 136 43.86 -12.22 -13.41
N PRO A 137 43.71 -13.50 -13.04
CA PRO A 137 43.16 -14.52 -13.92
C PRO A 137 41.67 -14.24 -14.20
N GLY A 138 41.32 -14.10 -15.48
CA GLY A 138 39.95 -14.32 -15.93
C GLY A 138 38.90 -13.26 -15.58
N LEU A 139 39.26 -11.97 -15.45
CA LEU A 139 38.24 -10.92 -15.44
C LEU A 139 37.40 -11.04 -16.72
N ILE A 140 36.10 -11.36 -16.58
CA ILE A 140 35.15 -11.34 -17.69
C ILE A 140 35.18 -9.91 -18.25
N LYS A 141 35.46 -9.77 -19.54
CA LYS A 141 35.47 -8.49 -20.24
C LYS A 141 34.29 -8.40 -21.19
N CYS A 142 33.79 -7.19 -21.37
CA CYS A 142 32.88 -6.86 -22.45
C CYS A 142 33.64 -6.09 -23.53
N ASP A 143 33.61 -6.63 -24.75
CA ASP A 143 34.23 -6.11 -25.96
C ASP A 143 33.28 -5.22 -26.79
N PHE A 144 32.10 -4.89 -26.24
CA PHE A 144 31.16 -4.03 -26.95
C PHE A 144 31.78 -2.67 -27.22
N LYS A 145 31.81 -2.33 -28.51
CA LYS A 145 32.14 -1.02 -29.05
C LYS A 145 31.16 -0.72 -30.17
N GLY A 146 30.22 0.17 -29.92
CA GLY A 146 29.07 0.42 -30.79
C GLY A 146 28.51 1.82 -30.61
N LYS A 147 27.40 2.14 -31.29
CA LYS A 147 26.77 3.46 -31.16
C LYS A 147 26.06 3.60 -29.83
N LEU A 148 26.07 4.81 -29.25
CA LEU A 148 25.42 5.12 -27.99
C LEU A 148 23.94 4.76 -27.98
N LYS A 149 23.24 4.98 -29.10
CA LYS A 149 21.82 4.62 -29.24
C LYS A 149 21.54 3.11 -29.16
N ASP A 150 22.53 2.26 -29.44
CA ASP A 150 22.40 0.80 -29.42
C ASP A 150 22.81 0.21 -28.06
N LEU A 151 23.39 1.04 -27.17
CA LEU A 151 23.93 0.60 -25.88
C LEU A 151 22.88 -0.05 -24.98
N ASN A 152 21.66 0.48 -24.93
CA ASN A 152 20.63 -0.07 -24.04
C ASN A 152 20.23 -1.50 -24.43
N THR A 153 20.12 -1.76 -25.73
CA THR A 153 19.89 -3.11 -26.27
C THR A 153 21.01 -4.05 -25.85
N HIS A 154 22.25 -3.60 -25.97
CA HIS A 154 23.41 -4.35 -25.52
C HIS A 154 23.35 -4.66 -24.01
N LEU A 155 23.16 -3.65 -23.14
CA LEU A 155 23.17 -3.81 -21.69
C LEU A 155 22.10 -4.79 -21.17
N THR A 156 20.94 -4.81 -21.84
CA THR A 156 19.79 -5.63 -21.46
C THR A 156 19.92 -7.07 -21.98
N ASN A 157 20.37 -7.23 -23.22
CA ASN A 157 20.24 -8.51 -23.93
C ASN A 157 21.56 -9.27 -24.07
N GLU A 158 22.67 -8.55 -24.29
CA GLU A 158 23.91 -9.13 -24.82
C GLU A 158 25.11 -8.98 -23.89
N CYS A 159 25.06 -8.00 -22.98
CA CYS A 159 26.20 -7.65 -22.15
C CYS A 159 26.61 -8.80 -21.22
N ARG A 160 27.84 -9.29 -21.40
CA ARG A 160 28.42 -10.36 -20.57
C ARG A 160 28.61 -9.95 -19.11
N LEU A 161 28.72 -8.65 -18.86
CA LEU A 161 28.84 -8.05 -17.53
C LEU A 161 27.48 -7.82 -16.86
N ASN A 162 26.38 -8.26 -17.47
CA ASN A 162 25.06 -8.16 -16.84
C ASN A 162 24.96 -9.10 -15.64
N LEU A 163 24.92 -8.54 -14.44
CA LEU A 163 24.61 -9.26 -13.21
C LEU A 163 23.10 -9.42 -13.08
N VAL A 164 22.69 -10.59 -12.64
CA VAL A 164 21.29 -10.93 -12.38
C VAL A 164 21.22 -11.67 -11.05
N ASN A 165 20.15 -11.41 -10.31
CA ASN A 165 19.84 -12.16 -9.10
C ASN A 165 19.33 -13.55 -9.45
N CYS A 166 19.55 -14.50 -8.54
CA CYS A 166 19.00 -15.84 -8.65
C CYS A 166 17.46 -15.78 -8.67
N TRP A 167 16.83 -16.64 -9.47
CA TRP A 167 15.37 -16.77 -9.53
C TRP A 167 14.72 -17.18 -8.19
N PHE A 168 15.52 -17.70 -7.25
CA PHE A 168 15.09 -18.10 -5.92
C PHE A 168 15.33 -17.03 -4.84
N GLU A 169 15.61 -15.78 -5.21
CA GLU A 169 15.81 -14.65 -4.28
C GLU A 169 14.64 -14.49 -3.31
N SER A 170 13.40 -14.57 -3.79
CA SER A 170 12.19 -14.49 -2.95
C SER A 170 12.05 -15.63 -1.94
N PHE A 171 12.77 -16.74 -2.14
CA PHE A 171 12.82 -17.88 -1.22
C PHE A 171 14.06 -17.83 -0.30
N GLY A 172 14.92 -16.82 -0.44
CA GLY A 172 16.09 -16.58 0.40
C GLY A 172 17.45 -16.88 -0.24
N CYS A 173 17.52 -17.10 -1.56
CA CYS A 173 18.80 -17.24 -2.26
C CYS A 173 19.35 -15.88 -2.69
N ASN A 174 20.29 -15.33 -1.92
CA ASN A 174 20.89 -14.01 -2.19
C ASN A 174 22.05 -14.06 -3.21
N HIS A 175 22.07 -15.05 -4.09
CA HIS A 175 23.14 -15.19 -5.07
C HIS A 175 22.93 -14.25 -6.25
N THR A 176 23.96 -13.48 -6.57
CA THR A 176 24.01 -12.63 -7.77
C THR A 176 25.18 -13.09 -8.62
N CYS A 177 24.94 -13.31 -9.91
CA CYS A 177 25.95 -13.78 -10.85
C CYS A 177 25.74 -13.18 -12.23
N PHE A 178 26.72 -13.34 -13.13
CA PHE A 178 26.54 -12.94 -14.52
C PHE A 178 25.43 -13.76 -15.18
N LYS A 179 24.64 -13.13 -16.06
CA LYS A 179 23.49 -13.74 -16.75
C LYS A 179 23.82 -15.08 -17.42
N HIS A 180 25.02 -15.22 -17.98
CA HIS A 180 25.46 -16.46 -18.63
C HIS A 180 25.79 -17.59 -17.64
N ASN A 181 26.14 -17.26 -16.39
CA ASN A 181 26.42 -18.24 -15.33
C ASN A 181 25.17 -18.65 -14.55
N LEU A 182 24.05 -17.93 -14.73
CA LEU A 182 22.83 -18.18 -13.98
C LEU A 182 22.34 -19.64 -14.11
N ASN A 183 22.36 -20.19 -15.33
CA ASN A 183 21.93 -21.58 -15.54
C ASN A 183 22.82 -22.58 -14.79
N ASN A 184 24.14 -22.38 -14.78
CA ASN A 184 25.06 -23.23 -14.05
C ASN A 184 24.80 -23.12 -12.54
N HIS A 185 24.65 -21.90 -12.02
CA HIS A 185 24.28 -21.68 -10.62
C HIS A 185 22.97 -22.41 -10.26
N LEU A 186 21.93 -22.30 -11.09
CA LEU A 186 20.63 -22.95 -10.86
C LEU A 186 20.74 -24.48 -10.82
N ILE A 187 21.56 -25.06 -11.70
CA ILE A 187 21.78 -26.52 -11.79
C ILE A 187 22.60 -27.00 -10.58
N GLU A 188 23.74 -26.37 -10.31
CA GLU A 188 24.65 -26.76 -9.21
C GLU A 188 23.99 -26.61 -7.84
N ASN A 189 23.10 -25.62 -7.69
CA ASN A 189 22.42 -25.31 -6.43
C ASN A 189 20.96 -25.78 -6.40
N MET A 190 20.54 -26.64 -7.33
CA MET A 190 19.14 -27.09 -7.41
C MET A 190 18.64 -27.70 -6.10
N LYS A 191 19.48 -28.47 -5.40
CA LYS A 191 19.14 -29.04 -4.09
C LYS A 191 18.89 -27.96 -3.04
N LEU A 192 19.77 -26.95 -2.95
CA LEU A 192 19.60 -25.81 -2.05
C LEU A 192 18.28 -25.09 -2.36
N HIS A 193 18.02 -24.80 -3.63
CA HIS A 193 16.79 -24.13 -4.06
C HIS A 193 15.54 -24.95 -3.70
N PHE A 194 15.58 -26.27 -3.90
CA PHE A 194 14.49 -27.16 -3.50
C PHE A 194 14.28 -27.17 -1.98
N ASP A 195 15.35 -27.16 -1.19
CA ASP A 195 15.28 -27.10 0.27
C ASP A 195 14.69 -25.77 0.77
N LEU A 196 15.03 -24.64 0.12
CA LEU A 196 14.43 -23.34 0.42
C LEU A 196 12.90 -23.35 0.19
N VAL A 197 12.47 -23.82 -0.98
CA VAL A 197 11.04 -23.94 -1.31
C VAL A 197 10.33 -24.89 -0.35
N THR A 198 10.94 -26.04 -0.05
CA THR A 198 10.37 -27.05 0.85
C THR A 198 10.21 -26.51 2.26
N ARG A 199 11.21 -25.78 2.77
CA ARG A 199 11.14 -25.15 4.09
C ARG A 199 10.02 -24.12 4.17
N LEU A 200 9.86 -23.29 3.14
CA LEU A 200 8.77 -22.33 3.07
C LEU A 200 7.40 -23.05 3.09
N LEU A 201 7.23 -24.08 2.27
CA LEU A 201 5.99 -24.87 2.22
C LEU A 201 5.69 -25.54 3.57
N GLN A 202 6.70 -26.06 4.25
CA GLN A 202 6.54 -26.65 5.58
C GLN A 202 6.11 -25.61 6.63
N SER A 203 6.74 -24.44 6.62
CA SER A 203 6.37 -23.33 7.50
C SER A 203 4.92 -22.90 7.26
N MET A 204 4.53 -22.71 6.00
CA MET A 204 3.14 -22.37 5.65
C MET A 204 2.15 -23.44 6.11
N LYS A 205 2.48 -24.73 5.92
CA LYS A 205 1.65 -25.83 6.39
C LYS A 205 1.46 -25.81 7.92
N GLN A 206 2.52 -25.54 8.68
CA GLN A 206 2.44 -25.44 10.14
C GLN A 206 1.56 -24.25 10.56
N GLU A 207 1.70 -23.10 9.90
CA GLU A 207 0.88 -21.92 10.21
C GLU A 207 -0.61 -22.16 9.94
N ILE A 208 -0.94 -22.80 8.80
CA ILE A 208 -2.31 -23.18 8.47
C ILE A 208 -2.88 -24.11 9.53
N GLN A 209 -2.13 -25.15 9.92
CA GLN A 209 -2.56 -26.10 10.96
C GLN A 209 -2.80 -25.43 12.32
N LEU A 210 -1.99 -24.43 12.69
CA LEU A 210 -2.18 -23.64 13.91
C LEU A 210 -3.44 -22.79 13.83
N LYS A 211 -3.67 -22.13 12.68
CA LYS A 211 -4.89 -21.33 12.46
C LYS A 211 -6.15 -22.19 12.47
N ASP A 212 -6.11 -23.38 11.88
CA ASP A 212 -7.24 -24.31 11.89
C ASP A 212 -7.61 -24.74 13.32
N LYS A 213 -6.62 -25.05 14.16
CA LYS A 213 -6.85 -25.36 15.59
C LYS A 213 -7.49 -24.18 16.33
N TYR A 214 -7.00 -22.97 16.09
CA TYR A 214 -7.57 -21.77 16.70
C TYR A 214 -9.01 -21.52 16.27
N ILE A 215 -9.33 -21.75 14.98
CA ILE A 215 -10.71 -21.65 14.46
C ILE A 215 -11.62 -22.66 15.16
N ILE A 216 -11.19 -23.92 15.29
CA ILE A 216 -11.97 -24.96 16.00
C ILE A 216 -12.23 -24.57 17.45
N GLU A 217 -11.24 -24.03 18.15
CA GLU A 217 -11.39 -23.59 19.54
C GLU A 217 -12.41 -22.45 19.66
N LYS A 218 -12.33 -21.46 18.76
CA LYS A 218 -13.28 -20.34 18.72
C LYS A 218 -14.70 -20.78 18.38
N ASP A 219 -14.86 -21.71 17.44
CA ASP A 219 -16.16 -22.27 17.08
C ASP A 219 -16.81 -23.00 18.27
N ASN A 220 -16.02 -23.72 19.07
CA ASN A 220 -16.51 -24.36 20.29
C ASN A 220 -16.95 -23.33 21.37
N GLN A 221 -16.19 -22.24 21.53
CA GLN A 221 -16.55 -21.15 22.45
C GLN A 221 -17.87 -20.48 22.03
N ILE A 222 -18.05 -20.21 20.73
CA ILE A 222 -19.28 -19.65 20.17
C ILE A 222 -20.46 -20.59 20.44
N LYS A 223 -20.33 -21.88 20.12
CA LYS A 223 -21.39 -22.88 20.37
C LYS A 223 -21.76 -23.00 21.85
N GLN A 224 -20.79 -22.86 22.76
CA GLN A 224 -21.07 -22.88 24.19
C GLN A 224 -21.85 -21.63 24.62
N MET A 225 -21.45 -20.46 24.13
CA MET A 225 -22.15 -19.21 24.41
C MET A 225 -23.59 -19.24 23.87
N GLU A 226 -23.80 -19.76 22.66
CA GLU A 226 -25.14 -19.95 22.07
C GLU A 226 -26.02 -20.83 22.94
N ARG A 227 -25.51 -21.96 23.45
CA ARG A 227 -26.25 -22.84 24.36
C ARG A 227 -26.61 -22.15 25.67
N ASN A 228 -25.68 -21.40 26.26
CA ASN A 228 -25.93 -20.66 27.49
C ASN A 228 -27.02 -19.61 27.28
N PHE A 229 -26.93 -18.85 26.18
CA PHE A 229 -27.94 -17.85 25.84
C PHE A 229 -29.32 -18.47 25.60
N GLN A 230 -29.38 -19.62 24.92
CA GLN A 230 -30.62 -20.37 24.73
C GLN A 230 -31.22 -20.87 26.06
N GLN A 231 -30.39 -21.34 27.00
CA GLN A 231 -30.86 -21.74 28.34
C GLN A 231 -31.41 -20.56 29.13
N GLU A 232 -30.75 -19.40 29.10
CA GLU A 232 -31.25 -18.19 29.76
C GLU A 232 -32.59 -17.73 29.16
N LEU A 233 -32.72 -17.76 27.84
CA LEU A 233 -33.98 -17.44 27.17
C LEU A 233 -35.12 -18.37 27.60
N LEU A 234 -34.84 -19.67 27.76
CA LEU A 234 -35.84 -20.62 28.27
C LEU A 234 -36.23 -20.32 29.71
N LYS A 235 -35.27 -19.95 30.57
CA LYS A 235 -35.55 -19.55 31.96
C LYS A 235 -36.47 -18.33 32.01
N TYR A 236 -36.14 -17.27 31.27
CA TYR A 236 -36.99 -16.09 31.19
C TYR A 236 -38.39 -16.40 30.65
N ARG A 237 -38.52 -17.32 29.68
CA ARG A 237 -39.83 -17.76 29.19
C ARG A 237 -40.67 -18.39 30.29
N VAL A 238 -40.09 -19.29 31.09
CA VAL A 238 -40.77 -19.94 32.21
C VAL A 238 -41.17 -18.93 33.29
N ASP A 239 -40.29 -17.97 33.60
CA ASP A 239 -40.59 -16.91 34.57
C ASP A 239 -41.75 -16.03 34.09
N ILE A 240 -41.76 -15.63 32.81
CA ILE A 240 -42.86 -14.86 32.19
C ILE A 240 -44.19 -15.63 32.23
N GLU A 241 -44.17 -16.92 31.89
CA GLU A 241 -45.38 -17.77 31.93
C GLU A 241 -45.93 -17.91 33.35
N THR A 242 -45.05 -18.04 34.34
CA THR A 242 -45.42 -18.12 35.77
C THR A 242 -46.04 -16.81 36.24
N ILE A 243 -45.40 -15.67 35.97
CA ILE A 243 -45.93 -14.34 36.31
C ILE A 243 -47.28 -14.09 35.65
N LYS A 244 -47.44 -14.49 34.37
CA LYS A 244 -48.70 -14.35 33.64
C LYS A 244 -49.82 -15.18 34.28
N LYS A 245 -49.52 -16.40 34.75
CA LYS A 245 -50.49 -17.24 35.45
C LYS A 245 -50.91 -16.60 36.78
N ASP A 246 -49.96 -16.15 37.59
CA ASP A 246 -50.22 -15.48 38.87
C ASP A 246 -51.06 -14.20 38.67
N PHE A 247 -50.77 -13.44 37.62
CA PHE A 247 -51.53 -12.24 37.27
C PHE A 247 -52.98 -12.57 36.92
N ASN A 248 -53.20 -13.58 36.07
CA ASN A 248 -54.55 -14.02 35.68
C ASN A 248 -55.35 -14.56 36.89
N GLU A 249 -54.69 -15.24 37.84
CA GLU A 249 -55.34 -15.73 39.07
C GLU A 249 -55.77 -14.56 39.97
N LYS A 250 -54.90 -13.56 40.14
CA LYS A 250 -55.23 -12.33 40.88
C LYS A 250 -56.36 -11.54 40.23
N GLU A 251 -56.35 -11.43 38.90
CA GLU A 251 -57.40 -10.77 38.13
C GLU A 251 -58.76 -11.45 38.35
N LYS A 252 -58.83 -12.78 38.25
CA LYS A 252 -60.03 -13.57 38.54
C LYS A 252 -60.54 -13.35 39.97
N HIS A 253 -59.63 -13.32 40.95
CA HIS A 253 -59.98 -13.05 42.34
C HIS A 253 -60.55 -11.64 42.54
N ILE A 254 -59.94 -10.62 41.92
CA ILE A 254 -60.43 -9.24 41.96
C ILE A 254 -61.83 -9.13 41.34
N LEU A 255 -62.04 -9.74 40.16
CA LEU A 255 -63.34 -9.77 39.48
C LEU A 255 -64.41 -10.43 40.35
N SER A 256 -64.09 -11.57 40.97
CA SER A 256 -65.00 -12.25 41.90
C SER A 256 -65.37 -11.38 43.11
N ASN A 257 -64.40 -10.64 43.67
CA ASN A 257 -64.66 -9.74 44.79
C ASN A 257 -65.46 -8.50 44.38
N HIS A 258 -65.22 -7.95 43.19
CA HIS A 258 -66.04 -6.88 42.62
C HIS A 258 -67.49 -7.33 42.42
N ASP A 259 -67.72 -8.51 41.85
CA ASP A 259 -69.06 -9.08 41.67
C ASP A 259 -69.82 -9.22 43.01
N LYS A 260 -69.14 -9.71 44.05
CA LYS A 260 -69.71 -9.77 45.41
C LYS A 260 -70.06 -8.38 45.97
N LEU A 261 -69.18 -7.40 45.77
CA LEU A 261 -69.41 -6.03 46.25
C LEU A 261 -70.58 -5.36 45.52
N VAL A 262 -70.68 -5.54 44.20
CA VAL A 262 -71.80 -5.04 43.39
C VAL A 262 -73.11 -5.63 43.91
N LYS A 263 -73.20 -6.95 44.10
CA LYS A 263 -74.40 -7.61 44.66
C LYS A 263 -74.78 -7.04 46.03
N LEU A 264 -73.82 -6.83 46.92
CA LEU A 264 -74.07 -6.26 48.24
C LEU A 264 -74.58 -4.80 48.16
N LEU A 265 -74.07 -4.01 47.22
CA LEU A 265 -74.54 -2.65 46.97
C LEU A 265 -75.95 -2.65 46.37
N GLU A 266 -76.24 -3.53 45.42
CA GLU A 266 -77.57 -3.73 44.85
C GLU A 266 -78.59 -4.10 45.94
N GLU A 267 -78.26 -5.04 46.83
CA GLU A 267 -79.10 -5.42 47.97
C GLU A 267 -79.35 -4.26 48.93
N LYS A 268 -78.31 -3.47 49.25
CA LYS A 268 -78.45 -2.29 50.11
C LYS A 268 -79.30 -1.21 49.45
N ASN A 269 -79.10 -0.96 48.16
CA ASN A 269 -79.91 -0.01 47.40
C ASN A 269 -81.38 -0.44 47.36
N ALA A 270 -81.67 -1.73 47.12
CA ALA A 270 -83.04 -2.24 47.14
C ALA A 270 -83.73 -2.01 48.49
N LYS A 271 -83.03 -2.28 49.61
CA LYS A 271 -83.53 -1.99 50.96
C LYS A 271 -83.75 -0.50 51.20
N LEU A 272 -82.85 0.36 50.71
CA LEU A 272 -82.97 1.81 50.84
C LEU A 272 -84.18 2.32 50.08
N THR A 273 -84.39 1.86 48.85
CA THR A 273 -85.58 2.18 48.03
C THR A 273 -86.86 1.77 48.75
N GLN A 274 -86.90 0.55 49.28
CA GLN A 274 -88.05 0.06 50.06
C GLN A 274 -88.33 0.93 51.30
N ASN A 275 -87.29 1.31 52.05
CA ASN A 275 -87.43 2.18 53.21
C ASN A 275 -87.94 3.58 52.82
N TYR A 276 -87.48 4.12 51.69
CA TYR A 276 -87.92 5.41 51.16
C TYR A 276 -89.40 5.39 50.75
N GLU A 277 -89.84 4.33 50.05
CA GLU A 277 -91.25 4.13 49.67
C GLU A 277 -92.15 4.03 50.91
N GLN A 278 -91.73 3.30 51.96
CA GLN A 278 -92.45 3.22 53.22
C GLN A 278 -92.59 4.59 53.92
N LEU A 279 -91.53 5.41 53.90
CA LEU A 279 -91.57 6.76 54.46
C LEU A 279 -92.52 7.69 53.70
N LEU A 280 -92.51 7.61 52.36
CA LEU A 280 -93.45 8.35 51.51
C LEU A 280 -94.90 7.97 51.81
N GLN A 281 -95.20 6.67 51.96
CA GLN A 281 -96.54 6.19 52.33
C GLN A 281 -96.99 6.74 53.70
N LYS A 282 -96.12 6.68 54.72
CA LYS A 282 -96.41 7.23 56.05
C LYS A 282 -96.64 8.74 56.04
N SER A 283 -95.84 9.48 55.26
CA SER A 283 -96.02 10.94 55.14
C SER A 283 -97.31 11.32 54.42
N ASN A 284 -97.75 10.52 53.44
CA ASN A 284 -99.03 10.77 52.76
C ASN A 284 -100.22 10.45 53.67
N GLN A 285 -100.15 9.39 54.50
CA GLN A 285 -101.17 9.08 55.51
C GLN A 285 -101.32 10.20 56.54
N HIS A 286 -100.20 10.74 57.05
CA HIS A 286 -100.24 11.86 57.99
C HIS A 286 -100.86 13.14 57.41
N LYS A 287 -100.67 13.41 56.11
CA LYS A 287 -101.27 14.56 55.42
C LYS A 287 -102.77 14.40 55.14
N GLU A 288 -103.28 13.16 55.10
CA GLU A 288 -104.71 12.88 55.02
C GLU A 288 -105.39 13.00 56.39
N GLU A 289 -104.68 12.70 57.49
CA GLU A 289 -105.19 12.85 58.86
C GLU A 289 -105.25 14.32 59.33
N GLU A 290 -104.35 15.19 58.86
CA GLU A 290 -104.37 16.63 59.19
C GLU A 290 -105.39 17.46 58.36
N LYS A 291 -106.12 16.84 57.42
CA LYS A 291 -107.12 17.49 56.57
C LYS A 291 -108.59 17.21 56.95
N ASN A 292 -108.81 16.44 58.02
CA ASN A 292 -110.12 16.27 58.69
C ASN A 292 -110.19 17.11 59.96
#